data_AF-A0A165PEE9-F1
#
_entry.id   AF-A0A165PEE9-F1
#
_cell.length_a   1.000
_cell.length_b   1.000
_cell.length_c   1.000
_cell.angle_alpha   90.00
_cell.angle_beta   90.00
_cell.angle_gamma   90.00
#
_symmetry.space_group_name_H-M   'P 1'
#
loop_
_entity.id
_entity.type
_entity.pdbx_description
1 polymer ?
#
loop_
_entity_poly.entity_id
_entity_poly.type
_entity_poly.pdbx_seq_one_letter_code
_entity_poly.pdbx_strand_id
1 'polypeptide(L)'
;MHNTATELITQLKCPPHLYPPLDVPGLLAAIVQSQSSVGHVSVPPPHRPGVKLPDELVAFMNTSRVYGIFTGDLLRSENQYGSYGVTAPAGMETADLFRALSATTAQWKKISEASHIIFIHLDHWRNLNKLPGLAHRRSRADIQFWSYGTSPLARAGTQGGEVRQIFPCGQCLRISRLAILRSDRSSAGGVVTFTARAIATHPEKVQELIKAIDQHPLWTCYIIPEVLGLVKEMTTEAGYDQSKLSDAVTSVSSILSPIGKGRISLIRHPPPSWDTDGVANWEFDQSEVLKNDPIKILEYSVAELGKHRRQERNKEEFVDQLICDDLRQMEANPTIHTSYRRFVIIYEDTHDWGSADMNADGVSAALLELSTAN
;
A
#
# COMPACT_ATOMS: atom_id res chain seq x y z
N MET A 1 -17.84 11.66 -24.37
CA MET A 1 -16.41 11.52 -24.04
C MET A 1 -15.92 10.09 -24.34
N HIS A 2 -16.07 9.62 -25.58
CA HIS A 2 -15.74 8.23 -25.96
C HIS A 2 -14.84 8.11 -27.19
N ASN A 3 -14.40 9.24 -27.78
CA ASN A 3 -13.65 9.23 -29.05
C ASN A 3 -12.16 9.59 -28.92
N THR A 4 -11.67 10.02 -27.74
CA THR A 4 -10.28 10.47 -27.59
C THR A 4 -9.30 9.33 -27.27
N ALA A 5 -9.79 8.20 -26.76
CA ALA A 5 -8.95 7.03 -26.45
C ALA A 5 -8.59 6.22 -27.71
N THR A 6 -9.52 6.12 -28.67
CA THR A 6 -9.34 5.31 -29.90
C THR A 6 -8.29 5.89 -30.85
N GLU A 7 -8.16 7.23 -30.90
CA GLU A 7 -7.14 7.91 -31.71
C GLU A 7 -5.71 7.70 -31.17
N LEU A 8 -5.55 7.57 -29.85
CA LEU A 8 -4.26 7.28 -29.21
C LEU A 8 -3.80 5.83 -29.42
N ILE A 9 -4.76 4.89 -29.46
CA ILE A 9 -4.54 3.46 -29.71
C ILE A 9 -4.05 3.20 -31.15
N THR A 10 -4.43 4.05 -32.11
CA THR A 10 -4.04 3.87 -33.52
C THR A 10 -2.62 4.40 -33.80
N GLN A 11 -2.10 5.31 -32.99
CA GLN A 11 -0.77 5.92 -33.18
C GLN A 11 0.37 5.09 -32.54
N LEU A 12 0.05 4.25 -31.56
CA LEU A 12 1.01 3.35 -30.93
C LEU A 12 0.93 1.98 -31.63
N LYS A 13 1.93 1.66 -32.45
CA LYS A 13 2.06 0.37 -33.18
C LYS A 13 2.33 -0.82 -32.25
N CYS A 14 1.53 -1.00 -31.21
CA CYS A 14 1.61 -2.15 -30.31
C CYS A 14 0.63 -3.24 -30.77
N PRO A 15 1.07 -4.50 -30.87
CA PRO A 15 0.21 -5.58 -31.33
C PRO A 15 -0.95 -5.86 -30.34
N PRO A 16 -2.16 -6.15 -30.84
CA PRO A 16 -3.41 -6.16 -30.06
C PRO A 16 -3.55 -7.30 -29.03
N HIS A 17 -2.55 -8.16 -28.84
CA HIS A 17 -2.58 -9.29 -27.91
C HIS A 17 -1.80 -9.05 -26.61
N LEU A 18 -1.25 -7.84 -26.40
CA LEU A 18 -0.48 -7.48 -25.19
C LEU A 18 -1.22 -6.54 -24.23
N TYR A 19 -2.51 -6.29 -24.46
CA TYR A 19 -3.33 -5.54 -23.51
C TYR A 19 -4.22 -6.52 -22.74
N PRO A 20 -4.12 -6.58 -21.40
CA PRO A 20 -5.17 -7.23 -20.63
C PRO A 20 -6.47 -6.42 -20.79
N PRO A 21 -7.65 -7.07 -20.72
CA PRO A 21 -8.93 -6.37 -20.79
C PRO A 21 -9.01 -5.28 -19.73
N LEU A 22 -9.75 -4.20 -20.01
CA LEU A 22 -9.98 -3.03 -19.14
C LEU A 22 -10.67 -3.34 -17.79
N ASP A 23 -10.83 -4.62 -17.45
CA ASP A 23 -11.49 -5.15 -16.25
C ASP A 23 -10.50 -5.84 -15.27
N VAL A 24 -9.19 -5.59 -15.38
CA VAL A 24 -8.23 -6.08 -14.37
C VAL A 24 -8.45 -5.32 -13.06
N PRO A 25 -8.49 -6.01 -11.89
CA PRO A 25 -8.58 -5.35 -10.59
C PRO A 25 -7.60 -4.19 -10.49
N GLY A 26 -8.08 -3.02 -10.06
CA GLY A 26 -7.32 -1.76 -10.09
C GLY A 26 -5.96 -1.84 -9.40
N LEU A 27 -5.81 -2.70 -8.39
CA LEU A 27 -4.57 -2.91 -7.67
C LEU A 27 -3.47 -3.56 -8.54
N LEU A 28 -3.79 -4.65 -9.24
CA LEU A 28 -2.83 -5.35 -10.09
C LEU A 28 -2.42 -4.47 -11.28
N ALA A 29 -3.39 -3.84 -11.94
CA ALA A 29 -3.11 -2.95 -13.06
C ALA A 29 -2.19 -1.79 -12.65
N ALA A 30 -2.43 -1.20 -11.47
CA ALA A 30 -1.60 -0.12 -10.95
C ALA A 30 -0.17 -0.59 -10.62
N ILE A 31 -0.01 -1.78 -10.05
CA ILE A 31 1.31 -2.35 -9.76
C ILE A 31 2.06 -2.67 -11.07
N VAL A 32 1.43 -3.36 -12.03
CA VAL A 32 2.06 -3.74 -13.31
C VAL A 32 2.52 -2.52 -14.10
N GLN A 33 1.66 -1.50 -14.25
CA GLN A 33 2.02 -0.25 -14.94
C GLN A 33 3.26 0.42 -14.32
N SER A 34 3.42 0.31 -13.00
CA SER A 34 4.58 0.86 -12.29
C SER A 34 5.87 0.07 -12.51
N GLN A 35 5.81 -1.12 -13.13
CA GLN A 35 6.94 -2.04 -13.35
C GLN A 35 7.36 -2.19 -14.82
N SER A 36 6.51 -1.93 -15.82
CA SER A 36 6.80 -2.28 -17.23
C SER A 36 7.63 -1.31 -18.11
N SER A 37 8.05 -0.12 -17.65
CA SER A 37 8.85 0.85 -18.45
C SER A 37 10.37 0.85 -18.15
N VAL A 38 11.17 -0.06 -18.73
CA VAL A 38 12.66 0.10 -18.73
C VAL A 38 13.22 -0.11 -20.12
N GLY A 39 13.76 0.97 -20.70
CA GLY A 39 14.86 0.89 -21.66
C GLY A 39 16.11 1.44 -21.00
N HIS A 40 17.17 0.64 -20.89
CA HIS A 40 18.44 1.10 -20.32
C HIS A 40 19.14 2.05 -21.31
N VAL A 41 19.09 3.35 -21.03
CA VAL A 41 19.96 4.35 -21.69
C VAL A 41 20.92 4.89 -20.64
N SER A 42 22.22 4.69 -20.87
CA SER A 42 23.27 5.29 -20.05
C SER A 42 23.32 6.79 -20.35
N VAL A 43 22.99 7.61 -19.36
CA VAL A 43 23.04 9.08 -19.45
C VAL A 43 24.11 9.58 -18.48
N PRO A 44 25.00 10.51 -18.90
CA PRO A 44 26.02 11.09 -18.02
C PRO A 44 25.40 11.80 -16.79
N PRO A 45 26.15 11.93 -15.68
CA PRO A 45 25.62 12.49 -14.44
C PRO A 45 25.19 13.95 -14.65
N PRO A 46 23.91 14.28 -14.54
CA PRO A 46 23.44 15.66 -14.71
C PRO A 46 23.88 16.53 -13.52
N HIS A 47 24.02 17.84 -13.76
CA HIS A 47 24.01 18.83 -12.69
C HIS A 47 22.80 18.57 -11.80
N ARG A 48 23.00 18.41 -10.49
CA ARG A 48 21.89 18.20 -9.54
C ARG A 48 21.10 19.51 -9.43
N PRO A 49 19.89 19.63 -9.99
CA PRO A 49 19.04 20.76 -9.69
C PRO A 49 18.72 20.73 -8.18
N GLY A 50 18.62 21.91 -7.55
CA GLY A 50 18.19 21.98 -6.15
C GLY A 50 16.81 21.37 -5.95
N VAL A 51 16.53 20.88 -4.74
CA VAL A 51 15.22 20.34 -4.36
C VAL A 51 14.13 21.38 -4.61
N LYS A 52 13.16 21.04 -5.48
CA LYS A 52 12.01 21.89 -5.77
C LYS A 52 10.80 21.41 -4.97
N LEU A 53 10.23 22.31 -4.16
CA LEU A 53 8.98 22.04 -3.44
C LEU A 53 7.78 22.27 -4.37
N PRO A 54 6.75 21.40 -4.35
CA PRO A 54 5.49 21.67 -5.03
C PRO A 54 4.80 22.93 -4.50
N ASP A 55 4.17 23.71 -5.39
CA ASP A 55 3.54 24.99 -5.03
C ASP A 55 2.46 24.84 -3.94
N GLU A 56 1.72 23.73 -3.98
CA GLU A 56 0.72 23.37 -2.97
C GLU A 56 1.32 23.11 -1.59
N LEU A 57 2.50 22.47 -1.54
CA LEU A 57 3.25 22.29 -0.31
C LEU A 57 3.76 23.64 0.22
N VAL A 58 4.29 24.50 -0.64
CA VAL A 58 4.75 25.84 -0.25
C VAL A 58 3.59 26.67 0.31
N ALA A 59 2.43 26.66 -0.35
CA ALA A 59 1.23 27.34 0.12
C ALA A 59 0.77 26.80 1.49
N PHE A 60 0.78 25.48 1.66
CA PHE A 60 0.42 24.84 2.93
C PHE A 60 1.41 25.18 4.05
N MET A 61 2.71 25.17 3.75
CA MET A 61 3.79 25.51 4.68
C MET A 61 3.77 26.97 5.14
N ASN A 62 3.32 27.88 4.27
CA ASN A 62 3.21 29.30 4.59
C ASN A 62 2.06 29.66 5.55
N THR A 63 1.40 28.64 6.14
CA THR A 63 0.42 28.79 7.22
C THR A 63 1.04 28.59 8.63
N SER A 64 2.34 28.84 8.78
CA SER A 64 3.12 28.71 10.03
C SER A 64 3.04 27.33 10.70
N ARG A 65 2.97 26.26 9.91
CA ARG A 65 2.86 24.88 10.42
C ARG A 65 4.20 24.33 10.92
N VAL A 66 4.11 23.33 11.78
CA VAL A 66 5.26 22.56 12.25
C VAL A 66 5.49 21.39 11.31
N TYR A 67 6.73 21.21 10.86
CA TYR A 67 7.16 20.04 10.11
C TYR A 67 8.22 19.23 10.86
N GLY A 68 8.22 17.93 10.61
CA GLY A 68 9.28 17.02 11.05
C GLY A 68 9.88 16.29 9.86
N ILE A 69 11.13 15.84 10.01
CA ILE A 69 11.84 15.06 9.00
C ILE A 69 12.21 13.72 9.63
N PHE A 70 11.83 12.63 8.97
CA PHE A 70 12.13 11.26 9.36
C PHE A 70 13.35 10.77 8.56
N THR A 71 14.49 10.80 9.24
CA THR A 71 15.73 10.15 8.80
C THR A 71 16.17 9.14 9.85
N GLY A 72 16.76 8.01 9.44
CA GLY A 72 17.15 6.91 10.32
C GLY A 72 18.28 7.27 11.28
N ASP A 73 19.05 8.33 10.98
CA ASP A 73 20.10 8.84 11.87
C ASP A 73 19.52 9.48 13.14
N LEU A 74 18.29 10.00 13.09
CA LEU A 74 17.62 10.60 14.25
C LEU A 74 17.24 9.58 15.34
N LEU A 75 17.24 8.28 15.02
CA LEU A 75 17.00 7.21 15.99
C LEU A 75 18.26 6.85 16.80
N ARG A 76 19.45 7.30 16.38
CA ARG A 76 20.72 6.91 17.00
C ARG A 76 21.26 7.90 18.05
N SER A 77 20.73 9.13 18.13
CA SER A 77 21.36 10.20 18.93
C SER A 77 20.55 10.75 20.11
N GLU A 78 19.55 10.02 20.63
CA GLU A 78 18.70 10.51 21.73
C GLU A 78 19.45 10.84 23.04
N ASN A 79 20.70 10.40 23.19
CA ASN A 79 21.48 10.62 24.42
C ASN A 79 22.46 11.80 24.42
N GLN A 80 22.48 12.71 23.43
CA GLN A 80 23.60 13.66 23.39
C GLN A 80 23.39 15.14 23.00
N TYR A 81 22.19 15.62 22.63
CA TYR A 81 22.09 17.02 22.18
C TYR A 81 20.83 17.75 22.68
N GLY A 82 20.99 18.37 23.85
CA GLY A 82 20.15 19.50 24.27
C GLY A 82 20.69 20.80 23.68
N SER A 83 19.78 21.66 23.24
CA SER A 83 19.99 23.06 22.85
C SER A 83 20.72 23.29 21.51
N TYR A 84 19.92 23.61 20.48
CA TYR A 84 20.27 24.43 19.31
C TYR A 84 21.68 24.21 18.72
N GLY A 85 21.87 23.08 18.04
CA GLY A 85 23.03 22.81 17.22
C GLY A 85 22.67 21.84 16.11
N VAL A 86 22.63 22.33 14.87
CA VAL A 86 22.58 21.49 13.67
C VAL A 86 23.93 20.76 13.59
N THR A 87 24.07 19.58 14.21
CA THR A 87 25.36 18.86 14.20
C THR A 87 25.23 17.36 13.96
N ALA A 88 25.04 17.02 12.68
CA ALA A 88 25.75 16.01 11.87
C ALA A 88 25.01 15.95 10.52
N PRO A 89 25.71 15.82 9.38
CA PRO A 89 25.15 16.19 8.09
C PRO A 89 24.08 15.17 7.75
N ALA A 90 22.82 15.60 7.90
CA ALA A 90 21.77 14.99 7.11
C ALA A 90 22.30 14.93 5.67
N GLY A 91 22.26 13.75 5.05
CA GLY A 91 22.86 13.52 3.73
C GLY A 91 22.51 14.67 2.78
N MET A 92 23.35 14.95 1.78
CA MET A 92 23.26 16.14 0.91
C MET A 92 21.82 16.51 0.50
N GLU A 93 20.98 15.52 0.22
CA GLU A 93 19.56 15.67 -0.14
C GLU A 93 18.69 16.27 0.98
N THR A 94 18.93 15.89 2.24
CA THR A 94 18.25 16.49 3.38
C THR A 94 18.75 17.91 3.65
N ALA A 95 20.03 18.19 3.43
CA ALA A 95 20.54 19.56 3.50
C ALA A 95 19.92 20.45 2.40
N ASP A 96 19.75 19.93 1.19
CA ASP A 96 19.06 20.62 0.10
C ASP A 96 17.57 20.82 0.39
N LEU A 97 16.89 19.82 0.98
CA LEU A 97 15.52 19.97 1.48
C LEU A 97 15.44 21.09 2.51
N PHE A 98 16.32 21.12 3.53
CA PHE A 98 16.34 22.21 4.52
C PHE A 98 16.52 23.58 3.88
N ARG A 99 17.39 23.71 2.86
CA ARG A 99 17.59 24.95 2.11
C ARG A 99 16.33 25.38 1.36
N ALA A 100 15.57 24.43 0.81
CA ALA A 100 14.30 24.73 0.15
C ALA A 100 13.21 25.14 1.18
N LEU A 101 13.15 24.44 2.33
CA LEU A 101 12.17 24.71 3.38
C LEU A 101 12.43 26.03 4.12
N SER A 102 13.69 26.51 4.19
CA SER A 102 14.03 27.79 4.83
C SER A 102 13.48 29.01 4.09
N ALA A 103 13.02 28.85 2.85
CA ALA A 103 12.31 29.88 2.10
C ALA A 103 10.82 29.99 2.48
N THR A 104 10.33 29.14 3.39
CA THR A 104 8.93 29.12 3.86
C THR A 104 8.81 29.66 5.29
N THR A 105 7.58 29.90 5.76
CA THR A 105 7.34 30.28 7.17
C THR A 105 7.19 29.10 8.13
N ALA A 106 7.37 27.86 7.66
CA ALA A 106 7.13 26.68 8.49
C ALA A 106 8.27 26.47 9.52
N GLN A 107 7.93 25.87 10.65
CA GLN A 107 8.87 25.62 11.73
C GLN A 107 9.30 24.16 11.78
N TRP A 108 10.60 23.93 11.67
CA TRP A 108 11.17 22.61 11.92
C TRP A 108 11.10 22.26 13.41
N LYS A 109 10.63 21.05 13.73
CA LYS A 109 10.75 20.45 15.06
C LYS A 109 11.08 18.95 14.93
N LYS A 110 11.57 18.35 16.02
CA LYS A 110 11.56 16.88 16.15
C LYS A 110 10.12 16.39 15.94
N ILE A 111 9.98 15.28 15.24
CA ILE A 111 8.67 14.67 14.96
C ILE A 111 7.92 14.50 16.29
N SER A 112 6.77 15.17 16.40
CA SER A 112 5.94 15.24 17.61
C SER A 112 4.47 15.30 17.20
N GLU A 113 3.55 15.24 18.15
CA GLU A 113 2.11 15.32 17.87
C GLU A 113 1.69 16.62 17.18
N ALA A 114 2.50 17.68 17.34
CA ALA A 114 2.30 18.98 16.69
C ALA A 114 2.77 19.00 15.22
N SER A 115 3.50 18.00 14.74
CA SER A 115 3.97 17.93 13.35
C SER A 115 2.79 17.64 12.41
N HIS A 116 2.46 18.62 11.57
CA HIS A 116 1.40 18.50 10.54
C HIS A 116 1.97 18.09 9.18
N ILE A 117 3.28 18.22 8.99
CA ILE A 117 3.98 17.81 7.78
C ILE A 117 5.11 16.89 8.20
N ILE A 118 5.20 15.72 7.58
CA ILE A 118 6.24 14.73 7.85
C ILE A 118 6.94 14.43 6.54
N PHE A 119 8.20 14.82 6.46
CA PHE A 119 9.08 14.44 5.36
C PHE A 119 9.73 13.10 5.65
N ILE A 120 9.67 12.15 4.73
CA ILE A 120 10.27 10.81 4.85
C ILE A 120 11.32 10.67 3.76
N HIS A 121 12.57 10.44 4.15
CA HIS A 121 13.61 10.15 3.17
C HIS A 121 13.40 8.75 2.58
N LEU A 122 13.58 8.59 1.27
CA LEU A 122 13.35 7.31 0.58
C LEU A 122 14.17 6.14 1.15
N ASP A 123 15.42 6.38 1.58
CA ASP A 123 16.28 5.37 2.22
C ASP A 123 15.73 4.78 3.53
N HIS A 124 14.75 5.44 4.16
CA HIS A 124 14.18 4.99 5.44
C HIS A 124 12.80 4.36 5.31
N TRP A 125 12.35 4.07 4.08
CA TRP A 125 11.05 3.45 3.85
C TRP A 125 10.87 2.12 4.59
N ARG A 126 11.90 1.26 4.58
CA ARG A 126 11.89 -0.04 5.30
C ARG A 126 11.78 0.09 6.83
N ASN A 127 12.00 1.29 7.36
CA ASN A 127 11.92 1.58 8.79
C ASN A 127 10.72 2.46 9.12
N LEU A 128 9.74 2.60 8.22
CA LEU A 128 8.60 3.48 8.43
C LEU A 128 7.79 3.10 9.68
N ASN A 129 7.76 1.80 10.03
CA ASN A 129 7.17 1.30 11.27
C ASN A 129 7.81 1.87 12.55
N LYS A 130 9.04 2.41 12.47
CA LYS A 130 9.73 3.09 13.58
C LYS A 130 9.32 4.56 13.73
N LEU A 131 8.51 5.10 12.80
CA LEU A 131 7.98 6.46 12.92
C LEU A 131 6.94 6.50 14.07
N PRO A 132 7.16 7.30 15.13
CA PRO A 132 6.27 7.30 16.29
C PRO A 132 4.83 7.69 15.92
N GLY A 133 3.89 6.79 16.21
CA GLY A 133 2.46 7.00 15.96
C GLY A 133 2.10 7.10 14.48
N LEU A 134 2.86 6.48 13.57
CA LEU A 134 2.56 6.45 12.12
C LEU A 134 1.09 6.13 11.86
N ALA A 135 0.63 5.03 12.43
CA ALA A 135 -0.74 4.55 12.52
C ALA A 135 -1.77 5.69 12.78
N HIS A 136 -1.73 6.24 13.99
CA HIS A 136 -2.55 7.38 14.41
C HIS A 136 -2.41 8.62 13.51
N ARG A 137 -1.22 8.88 12.96
CA ARG A 137 -1.02 10.03 12.06
C ARG A 137 -1.65 9.81 10.68
N ARG A 138 -1.67 8.57 10.18
CA ARG A 138 -2.37 8.21 8.94
C ARG A 138 -3.89 8.29 9.11
N SER A 139 -4.44 8.12 10.31
CA SER A 139 -5.88 8.34 10.52
C SER A 139 -6.29 9.82 10.48
N ARG A 140 -5.36 10.73 10.82
CA ARG A 140 -5.57 12.18 10.90
C ARG A 140 -5.48 12.91 9.55
N ALA A 141 -6.59 13.40 9.02
CA ALA A 141 -6.63 14.12 7.73
C ALA A 141 -5.82 15.42 7.68
N ASP A 142 -5.50 16.03 8.83
CA ASP A 142 -4.74 17.28 8.90
C ASP A 142 -3.21 17.09 8.80
N ILE A 143 -2.73 15.84 8.78
CA ILE A 143 -1.32 15.48 8.63
C ILE A 143 -1.02 15.12 7.17
N GLN A 144 0.03 15.72 6.61
CA GLN A 144 0.55 15.40 5.29
C GLN A 144 1.89 14.68 5.39
N PHE A 145 2.07 13.68 4.54
CA PHE A 145 3.33 12.97 4.40
C PHE A 145 3.94 13.26 3.03
N TRP A 146 5.24 13.48 3.01
CA TRP A 146 5.98 13.80 1.79
C TRP A 146 7.25 12.96 1.74
N SER A 147 7.47 12.24 0.64
CA SER A 147 8.76 11.58 0.38
C SER A 147 9.74 12.57 -0.26
N TYR A 148 11.03 12.40 0.03
CA TYR A 148 12.11 13.12 -0.65
C TYR A 148 13.40 12.28 -0.72
N GLY A 149 14.34 12.74 -1.53
CA GLY A 149 15.64 12.08 -1.75
C GLY A 149 15.67 11.24 -3.03
N THR A 150 16.80 10.61 -3.29
CA THR A 150 16.99 9.70 -4.42
C THR A 150 17.01 8.29 -3.91
N SER A 151 16.08 7.46 -4.38
CA SER A 151 16.17 6.02 -4.14
C SER A 151 17.10 5.41 -5.19
N PRO A 152 18.06 4.56 -4.82
CA PRO A 152 18.79 3.74 -5.80
C PRO A 152 17.85 2.79 -6.57
N LEU A 153 16.63 2.59 -6.06
CA LEU A 153 15.57 1.80 -6.70
C LEU A 153 14.65 2.65 -7.60
N ALA A 154 14.82 3.98 -7.60
CA ALA A 154 14.06 4.84 -8.51
C ALA A 154 14.48 4.53 -9.95
N ARG A 155 13.47 4.30 -10.81
CA ARG A 155 13.68 3.95 -12.21
C ARG A 155 14.47 5.06 -12.92
N ALA A 156 15.35 4.68 -13.84
CA ALA A 156 15.97 5.63 -14.76
C ALA A 156 14.87 6.37 -15.53
N GLY A 157 14.66 7.65 -15.23
CA GLY A 157 13.62 8.49 -15.83
C GLY A 157 12.60 9.07 -14.84
N THR A 158 12.43 8.48 -13.65
CA THR A 158 11.82 9.21 -12.53
C THR A 158 12.84 10.20 -12.01
N GLN A 159 12.55 11.51 -12.07
CA GLN A 159 13.46 12.56 -11.60
C GLN A 159 13.75 12.31 -10.11
N GLY A 160 14.94 11.77 -9.82
CA GLY A 160 15.42 11.64 -8.44
C GLY A 160 15.48 13.01 -7.78
N GLY A 161 15.12 13.09 -6.50
CA GLY A 161 15.14 14.33 -5.74
C GLY A 161 13.83 15.16 -5.78
N GLU A 162 12.78 14.68 -6.44
CA GLU A 162 11.45 15.30 -6.32
C GLU A 162 10.87 15.08 -4.92
N VAL A 163 10.29 16.15 -4.35
CA VAL A 163 9.46 16.06 -3.16
C VAL A 163 8.04 15.70 -3.59
N ARG A 164 7.54 14.56 -3.12
CA ARG A 164 6.25 13.99 -3.56
C ARG A 164 5.37 13.65 -2.37
N GLN A 165 4.07 13.91 -2.50
CA GLN A 165 3.11 13.54 -1.46
C GLN A 165 2.95 12.02 -1.42
N ILE A 166 2.91 11.47 -0.21
CA ILE A 166 2.61 10.05 0.07
C ILE A 166 1.50 10.00 1.12
N PHE A 167 0.81 8.87 1.22
CA PHE A 167 -0.35 8.67 2.09
C PHE A 167 -1.38 9.80 1.99
N PRO A 168 -1.88 10.12 0.78
CA PRO A 168 -2.79 11.24 0.61
C PRO A 168 -4.08 11.01 1.39
N CYS A 169 -4.52 12.02 2.15
CA CYS A 169 -5.93 12.10 2.51
C CYS A 169 -6.67 12.59 1.26
N GLY A 170 -7.74 11.92 0.83
CA GLY A 170 -8.42 12.06 -0.48
C GLY A 170 -9.07 13.41 -0.80
N GLN A 171 -8.51 14.52 -0.32
CA GLN A 171 -8.80 15.90 -0.71
C GLN A 171 -7.69 16.52 -1.59
N CYS A 172 -6.56 15.83 -1.82
CA CYS A 172 -5.48 16.33 -2.71
C CYS A 172 -5.59 15.85 -4.16
N LEU A 173 -6.55 14.98 -4.50
CA LEU A 173 -6.90 14.69 -5.89
C LEU A 173 -7.79 15.82 -6.42
N ARG A 174 -7.17 16.92 -6.87
CA ARG A 174 -7.66 17.89 -7.89
C ARG A 174 -9.18 18.00 -8.15
N ILE A 175 -10.02 18.06 -7.12
CA ILE A 175 -11.41 18.47 -7.26
C ILE A 175 -11.49 19.88 -6.69
N SER A 176 -11.62 20.83 -7.62
CA SER A 176 -12.11 22.19 -7.49
C SER A 176 -12.43 22.71 -6.07
N ARG A 177 -12.00 23.94 -5.81
CA ARG A 177 -12.29 24.85 -4.67
C ARG A 177 -13.73 24.85 -4.08
N LEU A 178 -14.68 24.09 -4.62
CA LEU A 178 -16.07 23.99 -4.20
C LEU A 178 -16.40 22.81 -3.27
N ALA A 179 -15.49 21.86 -3.01
CA ALA A 179 -15.78 20.69 -2.16
C ALA A 179 -15.50 20.87 -0.65
N ILE A 180 -15.09 22.06 -0.20
CA ILE A 180 -14.63 22.33 1.18
C ILE A 180 -15.76 22.29 2.23
N LEU A 181 -17.03 22.13 1.84
CA LEU A 181 -18.17 22.26 2.78
C LEU A 181 -18.89 20.96 3.17
N ARG A 182 -18.35 19.77 2.87
CA ARG A 182 -18.86 18.52 3.45
C ARG A 182 -17.79 17.88 4.32
N SER A 183 -17.98 18.05 5.62
CA SER A 183 -17.26 17.43 6.73
C SER A 183 -17.50 15.92 6.76
N ASP A 184 -17.12 15.20 5.71
CA ASP A 184 -16.95 13.76 5.80
C ASP A 184 -15.45 13.49 6.00
N ARG A 185 -15.09 13.20 7.25
CA ARG A 185 -13.72 12.87 7.67
C ARG A 185 -13.24 11.51 7.10
N SER A 186 -14.08 10.81 6.32
CA SER A 186 -13.81 9.47 5.79
C SER A 186 -13.08 9.46 4.42
N SER A 187 -12.58 10.59 3.91
CA SER A 187 -11.95 10.64 2.57
C SER A 187 -10.57 9.98 2.47
N ALA A 188 -10.09 9.28 3.51
CA ALA A 188 -8.80 8.58 3.46
C ALA A 188 -9.01 7.15 2.95
N GLY A 189 -8.58 6.90 1.71
CA GLY A 189 -8.54 5.57 1.13
C GLY A 189 -7.58 4.62 1.83
N GLY A 190 -7.70 3.33 1.53
CA GLY A 190 -6.83 2.32 2.11
C GLY A 190 -6.83 0.98 1.40
N VAL A 191 -5.92 0.14 1.84
CA VAL A 191 -5.77 -1.26 1.42
C VAL A 191 -6.19 -2.15 2.59
N VAL A 192 -7.08 -3.10 2.32
CA VAL A 192 -7.56 -4.08 3.30
C VAL A 192 -7.09 -5.48 2.93
N THR A 193 -6.68 -6.26 3.92
CA THR A 193 -6.41 -7.69 3.81
C THR A 193 -7.03 -8.45 4.98
N PHE A 194 -7.05 -9.77 4.92
CA PHE A 194 -7.86 -10.62 5.80
C PHE A 194 -7.01 -11.76 6.37
N THR A 195 -7.23 -12.07 7.64
CA THR A 195 -6.70 -13.30 8.25
C THR A 195 -7.48 -14.52 7.78
N ALA A 196 -6.83 -15.69 7.81
CA ALA A 196 -7.50 -16.95 7.50
C ALA A 196 -8.67 -17.20 8.45
N ARG A 197 -8.49 -16.91 9.74
CA ARG A 197 -9.54 -17.12 10.73
C ARG A 197 -10.77 -16.23 10.50
N ALA A 198 -10.59 -14.95 10.17
CA ALA A 198 -11.71 -14.07 9.85
C ALA A 198 -12.56 -14.61 8.68
N ILE A 199 -11.91 -15.13 7.64
CA ILE A 199 -12.60 -15.73 6.49
C ILE A 199 -13.29 -17.05 6.88
N ALA A 200 -12.61 -17.92 7.62
CA ALA A 200 -13.13 -19.24 7.99
C ALA A 200 -14.35 -19.14 8.93
N THR A 201 -14.30 -18.23 9.92
CA THR A 201 -15.37 -18.09 10.92
C THR A 201 -16.54 -17.25 10.39
N HIS A 202 -16.28 -16.23 9.57
CA HIS A 202 -17.28 -15.24 9.15
C HIS A 202 -17.29 -14.96 7.63
N PRO A 203 -17.42 -15.99 6.76
CA PRO A 203 -17.29 -15.82 5.32
C PRO A 203 -18.31 -14.85 4.73
N GLU A 204 -19.54 -14.81 5.25
CA GLU A 204 -20.60 -13.91 4.77
C GLU A 204 -20.31 -12.44 5.12
N LYS A 205 -19.84 -12.16 6.34
CA LYS A 205 -19.48 -10.78 6.74
C LYS A 205 -18.28 -10.26 5.94
N VAL A 206 -17.30 -11.12 5.71
CA VAL A 206 -16.16 -10.78 4.85
C VAL A 206 -16.63 -10.50 3.43
N GLN A 207 -17.56 -11.28 2.88
CA GLN A 207 -18.12 -11.02 1.56
C GLN A 207 -18.86 -9.68 1.49
N GLU A 208 -19.67 -9.35 2.50
CA GLU A 208 -20.35 -8.06 2.62
C GLU A 208 -19.34 -6.89 2.65
N LEU A 209 -18.27 -7.02 3.44
CA LEU A 209 -17.20 -6.02 3.49
C LEU A 209 -16.48 -5.87 2.14
N ILE A 210 -16.17 -6.97 1.45
CA ILE A 210 -15.57 -6.94 0.11
C ILE A 210 -16.49 -6.19 -0.87
N LYS A 211 -17.80 -6.45 -0.83
CA LYS A 211 -18.79 -5.72 -1.65
C LYS A 211 -18.79 -4.22 -1.36
N ALA A 212 -18.69 -3.83 -0.09
CA ALA A 212 -18.65 -2.43 0.31
C ALA A 212 -17.35 -1.75 -0.15
N ILE A 213 -16.22 -2.44 -0.03
CA ILE A 213 -14.91 -1.96 -0.51
C ILE A 213 -14.89 -1.79 -2.03
N ASP A 214 -15.38 -2.79 -2.78
CA ASP A 214 -15.48 -2.76 -4.25
C ASP A 214 -16.32 -1.58 -4.78
N GLN A 215 -17.30 -1.13 -3.98
CA GLN A 215 -18.13 0.04 -4.31
C GLN A 215 -17.46 1.38 -3.96
N HIS A 216 -16.34 1.36 -3.23
CA HIS A 216 -15.70 2.57 -2.71
C HIS A 216 -14.46 2.96 -3.54
N PRO A 217 -14.41 4.18 -4.13
CA PRO A 217 -13.38 4.55 -5.10
C PRO A 217 -11.96 4.70 -4.52
N LEU A 218 -11.84 4.87 -3.21
CA LEU A 218 -10.55 5.04 -2.53
C LEU A 218 -10.12 3.80 -1.71
N TRP A 219 -10.91 2.74 -1.68
CA TRP A 219 -10.56 1.52 -0.95
C TRP A 219 -10.33 0.37 -1.92
N THR A 220 -9.39 -0.50 -1.58
CA THR A 220 -9.16 -1.74 -2.30
C THR A 220 -8.90 -2.83 -1.28
N CYS A 221 -9.15 -4.08 -1.66
CA CYS A 221 -8.78 -5.22 -0.83
C CYS A 221 -8.05 -6.28 -1.62
N TYR A 222 -7.28 -7.08 -0.90
CA TYR A 222 -6.58 -8.22 -1.45
C TYR A 222 -6.45 -9.35 -0.43
N ILE A 223 -6.17 -10.55 -0.90
CA ILE A 223 -5.87 -11.73 -0.09
C ILE A 223 -4.57 -12.32 -0.62
N ILE A 224 -3.66 -12.73 0.28
CA ILE A 224 -2.49 -13.53 -0.13
C ILE A 224 -2.90 -15.00 -0.31
N PRO A 225 -2.32 -15.75 -1.28
CA PRO A 225 -2.72 -17.13 -1.55
C PRO A 225 -2.71 -18.06 -0.33
N GLU A 226 -1.73 -17.93 0.56
CA GLU A 226 -1.57 -18.77 1.75
C GLU A 226 -2.76 -18.68 2.71
N VAL A 227 -3.41 -17.52 2.77
CA VAL A 227 -4.61 -17.31 3.58
C VAL A 227 -5.72 -18.24 3.11
N LEU A 228 -6.02 -18.31 1.81
CA LEU A 228 -7.04 -19.23 1.30
C LEU A 228 -6.64 -20.70 1.46
N GLY A 229 -5.35 -21.00 1.29
CA GLY A 229 -4.81 -22.33 1.57
C GLY A 229 -5.10 -22.75 3.00
N LEU A 230 -4.91 -21.84 3.97
CA LEU A 230 -5.14 -22.10 5.38
C LEU A 230 -6.63 -22.15 5.73
N VAL A 231 -7.47 -21.29 5.14
CA VAL A 231 -8.93 -21.37 5.28
C VAL A 231 -9.44 -22.75 4.85
N LYS A 232 -8.93 -23.30 3.74
CA LYS A 232 -9.26 -24.67 3.35
C LYS A 232 -8.88 -25.66 4.43
N GLU A 233 -7.64 -25.62 4.94
CA GLU A 233 -7.20 -26.53 6.01
C GLU A 233 -8.06 -26.40 7.29
N MET A 234 -8.49 -25.19 7.65
CA MET A 234 -9.36 -24.92 8.80
C MET A 234 -10.79 -25.47 8.61
N THR A 235 -11.31 -25.44 7.38
CA THR A 235 -12.68 -25.87 7.06
C THR A 235 -12.77 -27.37 6.74
N THR A 236 -11.68 -28.00 6.30
CA THR A 236 -11.62 -29.45 6.14
C THR A 236 -11.14 -30.10 7.43
N GLU A 237 -12.04 -30.74 8.18
CA GLU A 237 -11.71 -31.49 9.41
C GLU A 237 -10.46 -32.38 9.23
N ALA A 238 -9.36 -32.04 9.92
CA ALA A 238 -8.10 -32.76 10.26
C ALA A 238 -7.52 -33.89 9.35
N GLY A 239 -8.04 -34.11 8.15
CA GLY A 239 -7.67 -35.19 7.25
C GLY A 239 -7.76 -34.70 5.81
N TYR A 240 -6.61 -34.65 5.14
CA TYR A 240 -6.53 -34.29 3.73
C TYR A 240 -7.16 -35.40 2.89
N ASP A 241 -8.44 -35.23 2.57
CA ASP A 241 -9.13 -36.06 1.59
C ASP A 241 -9.44 -35.19 0.37
N GLN A 242 -8.84 -35.51 -0.78
CA GLN A 242 -9.09 -34.79 -2.04
C GLN A 242 -10.56 -34.83 -2.44
N SER A 243 -11.33 -35.84 -2.01
CA SER A 243 -12.77 -35.90 -2.27
C SER A 243 -13.56 -34.79 -1.57
N LYS A 244 -13.01 -34.18 -0.50
CA LYS A 244 -13.61 -33.06 0.24
C LYS A 244 -13.28 -31.67 -0.34
N LEU A 245 -12.57 -31.60 -1.47
CA LEU A 245 -12.25 -30.30 -2.09
C LEU A 245 -13.52 -29.55 -2.51
N SER A 246 -14.53 -30.27 -3.00
CA SER A 246 -15.80 -29.66 -3.39
C SER A 246 -16.55 -29.02 -2.21
N ASP A 247 -16.49 -29.65 -1.03
CA ASP A 247 -17.10 -29.11 0.19
C ASP A 247 -16.38 -27.84 0.63
N ALA A 248 -15.04 -27.85 0.62
CA ALA A 248 -14.24 -26.67 0.95
C ALA A 248 -14.51 -25.50 -0.01
N VAL A 249 -14.56 -25.78 -1.32
CA VAL A 249 -14.91 -24.78 -2.34
C VAL A 249 -16.29 -24.20 -2.07
N THR A 250 -17.26 -25.03 -1.65
CA THR A 250 -18.60 -24.55 -1.29
C THR A 250 -18.54 -23.61 -0.10
N SER A 251 -17.80 -23.97 0.96
CA SER A 251 -17.62 -23.15 2.18
C SER A 251 -16.95 -21.81 1.94
N VAL A 252 -16.05 -21.70 0.96
CA VAL A 252 -15.36 -20.44 0.61
C VAL A 252 -15.85 -19.81 -0.69
N SER A 253 -16.93 -20.33 -1.28
CA SER A 253 -17.44 -19.89 -2.58
C SER A 253 -17.83 -18.41 -2.61
N SER A 254 -18.29 -17.90 -1.46
CA SER A 254 -18.63 -16.48 -1.25
C SER A 254 -17.44 -15.55 -1.45
N ILE A 255 -16.21 -16.02 -1.22
CA ILE A 255 -14.95 -15.29 -1.39
C ILE A 255 -14.29 -15.58 -2.75
N LEU A 256 -14.33 -16.83 -3.20
CA LEU A 256 -13.76 -17.21 -4.51
C LEU A 256 -14.49 -16.53 -5.68
N SER A 257 -15.81 -16.32 -5.57
CA SER A 257 -16.57 -15.66 -6.63
C SER A 257 -16.15 -14.20 -6.87
N PRO A 258 -15.99 -13.35 -5.84
CA PRO A 258 -15.38 -12.03 -5.97
C PRO A 258 -13.98 -12.04 -6.62
N ILE A 259 -13.12 -13.01 -6.29
CA ILE A 259 -11.77 -13.13 -6.89
C ILE A 259 -11.89 -13.37 -8.39
N GLY A 260 -12.66 -14.39 -8.80
CA GLY A 260 -12.85 -14.71 -10.22
C GLY A 260 -13.55 -13.62 -11.03
N LYS A 261 -14.23 -12.68 -10.37
CA LYS A 261 -14.85 -11.48 -10.97
C LYS A 261 -13.94 -10.26 -10.94
N GLY A 262 -12.73 -10.36 -10.40
CA GLY A 262 -11.77 -9.26 -10.28
C GLY A 262 -12.13 -8.18 -9.25
N ARG A 263 -13.06 -8.43 -8.33
CA ARG A 263 -13.49 -7.47 -7.29
C ARG A 263 -12.54 -7.41 -6.09
N ILE A 264 -11.81 -8.49 -5.89
CA ILE A 264 -10.74 -8.61 -4.89
C ILE A 264 -9.55 -9.27 -5.57
N SER A 265 -8.36 -8.81 -5.24
CA SER A 265 -7.12 -9.37 -5.81
C SER A 265 -6.63 -10.53 -4.95
N LEU A 266 -6.29 -11.67 -5.59
CA LEU A 266 -5.52 -12.73 -4.95
C LEU A 266 -4.05 -12.57 -5.34
N ILE A 267 -3.27 -11.91 -4.49
CA ILE A 267 -1.96 -11.36 -4.89
C ILE A 267 -1.03 -11.29 -3.68
N ARG A 268 0.27 -11.41 -3.93
CA ARG A 268 1.34 -11.03 -2.99
C ARG A 268 2.00 -9.74 -3.45
N HIS A 269 2.67 -9.03 -2.55
CA HIS A 269 3.52 -7.92 -2.93
C HIS A 269 4.46 -8.30 -4.08
N PRO A 270 4.66 -7.39 -5.05
CA PRO A 270 5.57 -7.67 -6.14
C PRO A 270 7.00 -7.83 -5.61
N PRO A 271 7.84 -8.65 -6.27
CA PRO A 271 9.26 -8.67 -6.00
C PRO A 271 9.88 -7.28 -6.12
N PRO A 272 11.02 -7.03 -5.47
CA PRO A 272 11.72 -5.77 -5.61
C PRO A 272 11.99 -5.43 -7.08
N SER A 273 11.90 -4.15 -7.45
CA SER A 273 12.07 -3.70 -8.85
C SER A 273 13.43 -4.01 -9.49
N TRP A 274 14.43 -4.38 -8.69
CA TRP A 274 15.74 -4.82 -9.18
C TRP A 274 15.76 -6.29 -9.61
N ASP A 275 14.76 -7.08 -9.22
CA ASP A 275 14.59 -8.49 -9.60
C ASP A 275 13.67 -8.58 -10.83
N THR A 276 14.22 -8.29 -12.01
CA THR A 276 13.44 -8.24 -13.25
C THR A 276 12.78 -9.57 -13.59
N ASP A 277 13.49 -10.68 -13.35
CA ASP A 277 12.98 -12.03 -13.61
C ASP A 277 11.89 -12.39 -12.60
N GLY A 278 12.09 -12.05 -11.33
CA GLY A 278 11.08 -12.19 -10.29
C GLY A 278 9.81 -11.41 -10.61
N VAL A 279 9.93 -10.14 -11.04
CA VAL A 279 8.80 -9.31 -11.44
C VAL A 279 8.07 -9.93 -12.63
N ALA A 280 8.77 -10.35 -13.69
CA ALA A 280 8.14 -10.96 -14.85
C ALA A 280 7.40 -12.27 -14.51
N ASN A 281 8.01 -13.13 -13.68
CA ASN A 281 7.37 -14.35 -13.20
C ASN A 281 6.15 -14.04 -12.33
N TRP A 282 6.26 -13.05 -11.45
CA TRP A 282 5.14 -12.61 -10.62
C TRP A 282 3.99 -12.09 -11.48
N GLU A 283 4.25 -11.24 -12.48
CA GLU A 283 3.23 -10.73 -13.41
C GLU A 283 2.55 -11.89 -14.16
N PHE A 284 3.33 -12.86 -14.62
CA PHE A 284 2.82 -14.06 -15.26
C PHE A 284 1.91 -14.86 -14.32
N ASP A 285 2.37 -15.16 -13.11
CA ASP A 285 1.61 -15.88 -12.08
C ASP A 285 0.29 -15.17 -11.76
N GLN A 286 0.31 -13.83 -11.60
CA GLN A 286 -0.90 -13.05 -11.35
C GLN A 286 -1.88 -13.12 -12.53
N SER A 287 -1.37 -13.12 -13.76
CA SER A 287 -2.21 -13.22 -14.96
C SER A 287 -2.86 -14.60 -15.11
N GLU A 288 -2.20 -15.66 -14.67
CA GLU A 288 -2.73 -17.03 -14.70
C GLU A 288 -3.81 -17.24 -13.62
N VAL A 289 -3.61 -16.67 -12.43
CA VAL A 289 -4.61 -16.72 -11.34
C VAL A 289 -5.95 -16.13 -11.79
N LEU A 290 -5.96 -15.06 -12.57
CA LEU A 290 -7.19 -14.43 -13.07
C LEU A 290 -7.96 -15.29 -14.09
N LYS A 291 -7.30 -16.27 -14.73
CA LYS A 291 -7.93 -17.18 -15.71
C LYS A 291 -8.49 -18.44 -15.06
N ASN A 292 -8.16 -18.66 -13.78
CA ASN A 292 -8.52 -19.88 -13.07
C ASN A 292 -9.96 -19.83 -12.58
N ASP A 293 -10.63 -20.99 -12.68
CA ASP A 293 -11.90 -21.21 -12.00
C ASP A 293 -11.70 -21.27 -10.46
N PRO A 294 -12.78 -21.16 -9.66
CA PRO A 294 -12.69 -21.20 -8.19
C PRO A 294 -11.92 -22.41 -7.62
N ILE A 295 -12.03 -23.59 -8.25
CA ILE A 295 -11.36 -24.80 -7.78
C ILE A 295 -9.85 -24.65 -7.98
N LYS A 296 -9.43 -24.24 -9.17
CA LYS A 296 -8.01 -23.98 -9.48
C LYS A 296 -7.39 -22.88 -8.63
N ILE A 297 -8.15 -21.83 -8.32
CA ILE A 297 -7.71 -20.77 -7.39
C ILE A 297 -7.39 -21.36 -6.01
N LEU A 298 -8.27 -22.24 -5.50
CA LEU A 298 -8.08 -22.88 -4.21
C LEU A 298 -6.91 -23.89 -4.25
N GLU A 299 -6.78 -24.66 -5.32
CA GLU A 299 -5.64 -25.57 -5.53
C GLU A 299 -4.31 -24.82 -5.55
N TYR A 300 -4.24 -23.70 -6.30
CA TYR A 300 -3.09 -22.80 -6.31
C TYR A 300 -2.76 -22.31 -4.89
N SER A 301 -3.75 -21.83 -4.16
CA SER A 301 -3.60 -21.32 -2.78
C SER A 301 -3.08 -22.38 -1.81
N VAL A 302 -3.54 -23.63 -1.94
CA VAL A 302 -3.04 -24.78 -1.15
C VAL A 302 -1.61 -25.13 -1.53
N ALA A 303 -1.27 -25.09 -2.82
CA ALA A 303 0.09 -25.35 -3.28
C ALA A 303 1.06 -24.29 -2.74
N GLU A 304 0.66 -23.02 -2.75
CA GLU A 304 1.43 -21.91 -2.17
C GLU A 304 1.67 -22.10 -0.66
N LEU A 305 0.62 -22.42 0.12
CA LEU A 305 0.79 -22.75 1.54
C LEU A 305 1.73 -23.97 1.73
N GLY A 306 1.61 -24.97 0.85
CA GLY A 306 2.41 -26.19 0.86
C GLY A 306 3.93 -25.96 0.74
N LYS A 307 4.36 -24.85 0.11
CA LYS A 307 5.79 -24.48 0.00
C LYS A 307 6.43 -24.26 1.38
N HIS A 308 5.65 -23.91 2.40
CA HIS A 308 6.10 -23.61 3.76
C HIS A 308 5.89 -24.76 4.75
N ARG A 309 5.37 -25.92 4.30
CA ARG A 309 4.92 -27.04 5.17
C ARG A 309 5.98 -27.58 6.13
N ARG A 310 7.28 -27.37 5.86
CA ARG A 310 8.38 -27.88 6.70
C ARG A 310 8.79 -26.93 7.82
N GLN A 311 8.31 -25.68 7.82
CA GLN A 311 8.92 -24.61 8.61
C GLN A 311 8.18 -24.26 9.92
N GLU A 312 6.86 -24.51 10.07
CA GLU A 312 6.18 -24.18 11.34
C GLU A 312 5.32 -25.28 11.97
N ARG A 313 5.36 -25.26 13.32
CA ARG A 313 4.42 -25.96 14.21
C ARG A 313 3.07 -25.25 14.33
N ASN A 314 3.04 -23.94 14.11
CA ASN A 314 1.85 -23.11 14.17
C ASN A 314 1.64 -22.39 12.82
N LYS A 315 0.90 -23.02 11.90
CA LYS A 315 0.68 -22.47 10.56
C LYS A 315 -0.10 -21.17 10.57
N GLU A 316 -0.96 -20.97 11.55
CA GLU A 316 -1.79 -19.77 11.63
C GLU A 316 -0.96 -18.54 11.97
N GLU A 317 -0.16 -18.61 13.04
CA GLU A 317 0.77 -17.55 13.42
C GLU A 317 1.76 -17.24 12.29
N PHE A 318 2.21 -18.26 11.56
CA PHE A 318 3.04 -18.06 10.37
C PHE A 318 2.32 -17.28 9.28
N VAL A 319 1.11 -17.68 8.90
CA VAL A 319 0.34 -16.99 7.86
C VAL A 319 0.01 -15.56 8.30
N ASP A 320 -0.31 -15.32 9.57
CA ASP A 320 -0.51 -13.97 10.09
C ASP A 320 0.76 -13.11 9.99
N GLN A 321 1.93 -13.68 10.27
CA GLN A 321 3.21 -13.01 10.05
C GLN A 321 3.45 -12.72 8.56
N LEU A 322 3.12 -13.66 7.65
CA LEU A 322 3.19 -13.43 6.21
C LEU A 322 2.29 -12.26 5.77
N ILE A 323 1.07 -12.16 6.29
CA ILE A 323 0.17 -11.03 6.00
C ILE A 323 0.82 -9.71 6.46
N CYS A 324 1.39 -9.69 7.66
CA CYS A 324 2.05 -8.50 8.20
C CYS A 324 3.23 -8.05 7.33
N ASP A 325 4.06 -9.01 6.92
CA ASP A 325 5.24 -8.73 6.09
C ASP A 325 4.82 -8.32 4.67
N ASP A 326 3.84 -8.99 4.08
CA ASP A 326 3.31 -8.64 2.77
C ASP A 326 2.71 -7.22 2.77
N LEU A 327 1.90 -6.87 3.78
CA LEU A 327 1.28 -5.55 3.87
C LEU A 327 2.33 -4.44 4.05
N ARG A 328 3.41 -4.70 4.80
CA ARG A 328 4.56 -3.77 4.91
C ARG A 328 5.24 -3.55 3.56
N GLN A 329 5.40 -4.60 2.76
CA GLN A 329 5.98 -4.48 1.43
C GLN A 329 5.04 -3.80 0.44
N MET A 330 3.73 -4.07 0.54
CA MET A 330 2.70 -3.36 -0.22
C MET A 330 2.70 -1.86 0.10
N GLU A 331 2.82 -1.48 1.37
CA GLU A 331 2.98 -0.08 1.79
C GLU A 331 4.24 0.56 1.17
N ALA A 332 5.28 -0.23 0.92
CA ALA A 332 6.49 0.22 0.25
C ALA A 332 6.40 0.40 -1.26
N ASN A 333 5.36 -0.15 -1.89
CA ASN A 333 5.17 0.04 -3.30
C ASN A 333 4.78 1.50 -3.61
N PRO A 334 5.54 2.21 -4.49
CA PRO A 334 5.25 3.60 -4.87
C PRO A 334 3.81 3.86 -5.24
N THR A 335 3.24 3.00 -6.07
CA THR A 335 1.86 3.15 -6.54
C THR A 335 0.85 3.05 -5.41
N ILE A 336 1.13 2.20 -4.42
CA ILE A 336 0.25 1.97 -3.29
C ILE A 336 0.28 3.18 -2.35
N HIS A 337 1.44 3.60 -1.86
CA HIS A 337 1.48 4.71 -0.92
C HIS A 337 1.20 6.08 -1.54
N THR A 338 1.31 6.25 -2.86
CA THR A 338 0.84 7.49 -3.51
C THR A 338 -0.68 7.52 -3.69
N SER A 339 -1.36 6.39 -3.54
CA SER A 339 -2.81 6.27 -3.80
C SER A 339 -3.62 6.03 -2.53
N TYR A 340 -3.04 5.31 -1.57
CA TYR A 340 -3.70 4.85 -0.35
C TYR A 340 -3.00 5.38 0.89
N ARG A 341 -3.77 5.56 1.96
CA ARG A 341 -3.30 6.11 3.24
C ARG A 341 -3.39 5.12 4.39
N ARG A 342 -4.41 4.26 4.39
CA ARG A 342 -4.67 3.30 5.47
C ARG A 342 -4.34 1.89 5.01
N PHE A 343 -3.86 1.06 5.93
CA PHE A 343 -3.50 -0.34 5.69
C PHE A 343 -4.08 -1.16 6.83
N VAL A 344 -5.01 -2.05 6.50
CA VAL A 344 -5.92 -2.68 7.47
C VAL A 344 -5.84 -4.19 7.32
N ILE A 345 -5.67 -4.89 8.44
CA ILE A 345 -5.81 -6.34 8.53
C ILE A 345 -7.08 -6.64 9.31
N ILE A 346 -7.90 -7.53 8.76
CA ILE A 346 -9.19 -7.91 9.32
C ILE A 346 -9.07 -9.25 10.06
N TYR A 347 -9.32 -9.22 11.38
CA TYR A 347 -9.26 -10.35 12.31
C TYR A 347 -10.66 -10.87 12.69
N GLU A 348 -10.75 -12.07 13.27
CA GLU A 348 -12.01 -12.69 13.72
C GLU A 348 -12.72 -11.85 14.80
N ASP A 349 -12.01 -11.46 15.85
CA ASP A 349 -12.54 -10.79 17.07
C ASP A 349 -12.93 -9.32 16.87
N THR A 350 -13.08 -8.89 15.63
CA THR A 350 -13.66 -7.60 15.24
C THR A 350 -15.16 -7.63 15.59
N HIS A 351 -15.53 -7.62 16.88
CA HIS A 351 -16.92 -7.83 17.33
C HIS A 351 -17.95 -6.79 16.83
N ASP A 352 -17.51 -5.74 16.14
CA ASP A 352 -18.35 -4.63 15.70
C ASP A 352 -18.21 -4.27 14.21
N TRP A 353 -18.43 -5.25 13.33
CA TRP A 353 -18.50 -5.01 11.88
C TRP A 353 -19.67 -4.10 11.49
N GLY A 354 -20.74 -4.06 12.31
CA GLY A 354 -22.04 -3.48 11.98
C GLY A 354 -22.27 -2.04 12.48
N SER A 355 -21.48 -1.55 13.44
CA SER A 355 -21.55 -0.15 13.89
C SER A 355 -20.46 0.73 13.27
N ALA A 356 -19.59 0.18 12.42
CA ALA A 356 -18.66 0.95 11.63
C ALA A 356 -19.44 1.66 10.52
N ASP A 357 -20.11 2.75 10.90
CA ASP A 357 -20.60 3.76 9.98
C ASP A 357 -19.43 4.13 9.05
N MET A 358 -19.44 3.61 7.81
CA MET A 358 -18.48 3.98 6.77
C MET A 358 -18.49 5.49 6.48
N ASN A 359 -19.49 6.20 7.02
CA ASN A 359 -19.62 7.64 7.02
C ASN A 359 -18.87 8.25 8.22
N ALA A 360 -17.90 9.12 7.92
CA ALA A 360 -17.08 9.92 8.82
C ALA A 360 -15.93 9.25 9.61
N ASP A 361 -16.12 8.17 10.37
CA ASP A 361 -15.07 7.64 11.28
C ASP A 361 -14.87 6.10 11.26
N GLY A 362 -15.53 5.37 10.35
CA GLY A 362 -15.70 3.91 10.36
C GLY A 362 -14.54 3.00 9.96
N VAL A 363 -13.33 3.23 10.50
CA VAL A 363 -12.28 2.20 10.60
C VAL A 363 -11.57 2.37 11.95
N SER A 364 -12.29 2.15 13.05
CA SER A 364 -11.67 2.15 14.39
C SER A 364 -12.13 1.01 15.31
N ALA A 365 -12.92 0.06 14.83
CA ALA A 365 -13.19 -1.15 15.58
C ALA A 365 -12.36 -2.31 15.02
N ALA A 366 -11.33 -2.68 15.79
CA ALA A 366 -10.38 -3.79 15.60
C ALA A 366 -9.28 -3.62 14.54
N LEU A 367 -8.65 -2.45 14.59
CA LEU A 367 -7.32 -2.19 14.03
C LEU A 367 -6.24 -2.64 15.00
N LEU A 368 -5.50 -3.70 14.67
CA LEU A 368 -4.10 -3.81 15.10
C LEU A 368 -3.26 -3.20 13.98
N GLU A 369 -3.04 -1.89 14.02
CA GLU A 369 -2.06 -1.29 13.11
C GLU A 369 -0.68 -1.83 13.49
N LEU A 370 0.08 -2.29 12.49
CA LEU A 370 1.36 -3.02 12.57
C LEU A 370 2.48 -2.35 13.38
N SER A 371 2.24 -1.22 14.06
CA SER A 371 3.22 -0.53 14.89
C SER A 371 3.32 -1.05 16.33
N THR A 372 2.51 -2.03 16.74
CA THR A 372 2.57 -2.61 18.11
C THR A 372 3.08 -4.05 18.15
N ALA A 373 3.30 -4.71 17.01
CA ALA A 373 3.98 -5.99 16.94
C ALA A 373 5.49 -5.73 16.82
N ASN A 374 6.18 -5.71 17.97
CA ASN A 374 7.63 -5.56 18.08
C ASN A 374 8.39 -6.79 17.63
#